data_AF-A0A1Y1W894-F1
#
_entry.id   AF-A0A1Y1W894-F1
#
_cell.length_a   1.000
_cell.length_b   1.000
_cell.length_c   1.000
_cell.angle_alpha   90.00
_cell.angle_beta   90.00
_cell.angle_gamma   90.00
#
_symmetry.space_group_name_H-M   'P 1'
#
loop_
_entity.id
_entity.type
_entity.pdbx_description
1 polymer ?
#
loop_
_entity_poly.entity_id
_entity_poly.type
_entity_poly.pdbx_seq_one_letter_code
_entity_poly.pdbx_strand_id
1 'polypeptide(L)'
;MNRIFGTSKPKAPKPTLDDAISSTDARVSAVEVKIRKLDGELARYRDQMQKMRDGPGKNSVKQRALRVLQQKKMYESQRDQLMQQSFNMESAVFATENVKNTLSTMQAMQDASKAMKKQYKNVDIDKIYDMQDEMAELLEQANEVQELMGRSYNLPEDVDEQDLEA
;
A
#
# COMPACT_ATOMS: atom_id res chain seq x y z
N MET A 1 -9.41 -57.47 3.89
CA MET A 1 -10.32 -56.60 3.11
C MET A 1 -9.54 -55.37 2.68
N ASN A 2 -9.34 -55.20 1.38
CA ASN A 2 -8.49 -54.17 0.81
C ASN A 2 -9.21 -52.81 0.81
N ARG A 3 -8.61 -51.79 1.44
CA ARG A 3 -8.99 -50.39 1.26
C ARG A 3 -8.29 -49.88 0.00
N ILE A 4 -8.95 -49.98 -1.16
CA ILE A 4 -8.43 -49.44 -2.41
C ILE A 4 -9.39 -48.35 -2.91
N PHE A 5 -8.77 -47.21 -3.26
CA PHE A 5 -9.28 -46.06 -4.00
C PHE A 5 -10.08 -45.00 -3.25
N GLY A 6 -9.39 -43.87 -3.03
CA GLY A 6 -10.00 -42.60 -2.69
C GLY A 6 -9.13 -41.65 -1.88
N THR A 7 -7.84 -41.48 -2.19
CA THR A 7 -7.13 -40.27 -1.73
C THR A 7 -7.83 -39.08 -2.35
N SER A 8 -8.61 -38.35 -1.55
CA SER A 8 -9.22 -37.09 -1.97
C SER A 8 -8.12 -36.22 -2.59
N LYS A 9 -8.28 -35.84 -3.86
CA LYS A 9 -7.41 -34.84 -4.50
C LYS A 9 -7.24 -33.68 -3.52
N PRO A 10 -6.02 -33.13 -3.34
CA PRO A 10 -5.83 -31.95 -2.52
C PRO A 10 -6.83 -30.89 -2.99
N LYS A 11 -7.69 -30.42 -2.06
CA LYS A 11 -8.67 -29.37 -2.36
C LYS A 11 -7.89 -28.21 -2.95
N ALA A 12 -8.24 -27.82 -4.17
CA ALA A 12 -7.66 -26.65 -4.79
C ALA A 12 -7.75 -25.47 -3.80
N PRO A 13 -6.69 -24.64 -3.68
CA PRO A 13 -6.73 -23.49 -2.82
C PRO A 13 -7.97 -22.65 -3.15
N LYS A 14 -8.64 -22.13 -2.11
CA LYS A 14 -9.80 -21.27 -2.32
C LYS A 14 -9.35 -20.04 -3.11
N PRO A 15 -10.13 -19.59 -4.11
CA PRO A 15 -9.76 -18.45 -4.91
C PRO A 15 -9.55 -17.22 -4.01
N THR A 16 -8.46 -16.52 -4.26
CA THR A 16 -8.08 -15.29 -3.57
C THR A 16 -8.75 -14.07 -4.20
N LEU A 17 -8.67 -12.91 -3.54
CA LEU A 17 -9.08 -11.64 -4.16
C LEU A 17 -8.25 -11.35 -5.41
N ASP A 18 -6.95 -11.67 -5.39
CA ASP A 18 -6.06 -11.47 -6.54
C ASP A 18 -6.44 -12.36 -7.74
N ASP A 19 -6.86 -13.62 -7.48
CA ASP A 19 -7.40 -14.49 -8.53
C ASP A 19 -8.68 -13.92 -9.14
N ALA A 20 -9.55 -13.36 -8.29
CA ALA A 20 -10.82 -12.77 -8.71
C ALA A 20 -10.63 -11.47 -9.51
N ILE A 21 -9.67 -10.62 -9.11
CA ILE A 21 -9.23 -9.43 -9.85
C ILE A 21 -8.71 -9.84 -11.22
N SER A 22 -7.74 -10.75 -11.25
CA SER A 22 -7.13 -11.25 -12.50
C SER A 22 -8.18 -11.83 -13.46
N SER A 23 -9.13 -12.63 -12.94
CA SER A 23 -10.23 -13.16 -13.74
C SER A 23 -11.18 -12.07 -14.24
N THR A 24 -11.41 -11.01 -13.46
CA THR A 24 -12.28 -9.90 -13.84
C THR A 24 -11.63 -9.05 -14.93
N ASP A 25 -10.33 -8.77 -14.82
CA ASP A 25 -9.57 -8.02 -15.83
C ASP A 25 -9.46 -8.76 -17.16
N ALA A 26 -9.32 -10.08 -17.11
CA ALA A 26 -9.39 -10.93 -18.31
C ALA A 26 -10.76 -10.80 -19.01
N ARG A 27 -11.85 -10.71 -18.23
CA ARG A 27 -13.21 -10.50 -18.77
C ARG A 27 -13.37 -9.09 -19.33
N VAL A 28 -12.84 -8.06 -18.68
CA VAL A 28 -12.79 -6.68 -19.19
C VAL A 28 -12.11 -6.68 -20.57
N SER A 29 -10.92 -7.26 -20.66
CA SER A 29 -10.15 -7.38 -21.92
C SER A 29 -10.94 -8.09 -23.02
N ALA A 30 -11.64 -9.18 -22.69
CA ALA A 30 -12.48 -9.91 -23.63
C ALA A 30 -13.67 -9.07 -24.13
N VAL A 31 -14.28 -8.25 -23.27
CA VAL A 31 -15.36 -7.33 -23.64
C VAL A 31 -14.82 -6.20 -24.53
N GLU A 32 -13.64 -5.65 -24.23
CA GLU A 32 -13.01 -4.62 -25.06
C GLU A 32 -12.73 -5.10 -26.49
N VAL A 33 -12.31 -6.35 -26.66
CA VAL A 33 -12.15 -6.94 -28.00
C VAL A 33 -13.47 -6.96 -28.77
N LYS A 34 -14.61 -7.22 -28.10
CA LYS A 34 -15.94 -7.15 -28.74
C LYS A 34 -16.31 -5.72 -29.11
N ILE A 35 -16.05 -4.76 -28.22
CA ILE A 35 -16.28 -3.33 -28.48
C ILE A 35 -15.48 -2.88 -29.73
N ARG A 36 -14.19 -3.21 -29.81
CA ARG A 36 -13.34 -2.87 -30.97
C ARG A 36 -13.86 -3.45 -32.28
N LYS A 37 -14.40 -4.68 -32.27
CA LYS A 37 -15.03 -5.28 -33.45
C LYS A 37 -16.27 -4.50 -33.90
N LEU A 38 -17.12 -4.10 -32.96
CA LEU A 38 -18.32 -3.30 -33.23
C LEU A 38 -17.96 -1.89 -33.73
N ASP A 39 -16.89 -1.27 -33.21
CA ASP A 39 -16.36 -0.01 -33.73
C ASP A 39 -15.93 -0.11 -35.19
N GLY A 40 -15.21 -1.18 -35.54
CA GLY A 40 -14.84 -1.45 -36.92
C GLY A 40 -16.05 -1.61 -37.84
N GLU A 41 -17.12 -2.28 -37.36
CA GLU A 41 -18.36 -2.43 -38.12
C GLU A 41 -19.12 -1.10 -38.28
N LEU A 42 -19.19 -0.28 -37.23
CA LEU A 42 -19.77 1.06 -37.26
C LEU A 42 -19.03 1.99 -38.22
N ALA A 43 -17.70 1.92 -38.26
CA ALA A 43 -16.88 2.67 -39.21
C ALA A 43 -17.26 2.31 -40.67
N ARG A 44 -17.40 1.01 -40.97
CA ARG A 44 -17.83 0.55 -42.30
C ARG A 44 -19.22 1.06 -42.67
N TYR A 45 -20.18 1.03 -41.73
CA TYR A 45 -21.51 1.59 -41.98
C TYR A 45 -21.48 3.10 -42.22
N ARG A 46 -20.64 3.84 -41.48
CA ARG A 46 -20.43 5.27 -41.68
C ARG A 46 -19.89 5.56 -43.08
N ASP A 47 -18.84 4.86 -43.50
CA ASP A 47 -18.23 5.04 -44.83
C ASP A 47 -19.19 4.67 -45.96
N GLN A 48 -19.97 3.60 -45.77
CA GLN A 48 -21.02 3.20 -46.71
C GLN A 48 -22.08 4.31 -46.85
N MET A 49 -22.61 4.82 -45.73
CA MET A 49 -23.64 5.85 -45.74
C MET A 49 -23.17 7.17 -46.34
N GLN A 50 -21.88 7.53 -46.18
CA GLN A 50 -21.29 8.73 -46.80
C GLN A 50 -21.34 8.70 -48.33
N LYS A 51 -21.23 7.51 -48.92
CA LYS A 51 -21.26 7.30 -50.38
C LYS A 51 -22.69 7.16 -50.93
N MET A 52 -23.70 7.13 -50.07
CA MET A 52 -25.10 6.93 -50.45
C MET A 52 -25.87 8.24 -50.52
N ARG A 53 -26.69 8.37 -51.57
CA ARG A 53 -27.75 9.38 -51.63
C ARG A 53 -28.80 9.12 -50.55
N ASP A 54 -29.44 10.19 -50.11
CA ASP A 54 -30.53 10.09 -49.15
C ASP A 54 -31.72 9.35 -49.77
N GLY A 55 -32.32 8.46 -48.97
CA GLY A 55 -33.44 7.63 -49.42
C GLY A 55 -33.57 6.31 -48.65
N PRO A 56 -34.51 5.44 -49.08
CA PRO A 56 -34.83 4.18 -48.39
C PRO A 56 -33.61 3.27 -48.18
N GLY A 57 -32.70 3.21 -49.16
CA GLY A 57 -31.47 2.44 -49.06
C GLY A 57 -30.58 2.91 -47.90
N LYS A 58 -30.29 4.22 -47.82
CA LYS A 58 -29.47 4.79 -46.74
C LYS A 58 -30.15 4.66 -45.37
N ASN A 59 -31.48 4.80 -45.32
CA ASN A 59 -32.25 4.57 -44.09
C ASN A 59 -32.13 3.12 -43.59
N SER A 60 -32.13 2.13 -44.48
CA SER A 60 -31.95 0.73 -44.10
C SER A 60 -30.57 0.46 -43.48
N VAL A 61 -29.51 1.07 -44.04
CA VAL A 61 -28.14 0.98 -43.52
C VAL A 61 -28.03 1.67 -42.16
N LYS A 62 -28.65 2.84 -42.01
CA LYS A 62 -28.74 3.57 -40.73
C LYS A 62 -29.38 2.71 -39.64
N GLN A 63 -30.48 2.01 -39.94
CA GLN A 63 -31.14 1.12 -38.97
C GLN A 63 -30.26 -0.08 -38.56
N ARG A 64 -29.45 -0.62 -39.48
CA ARG A 64 -28.45 -1.65 -39.14
C ARG A 64 -27.35 -1.09 -38.23
N ALA A 65 -26.81 0.08 -38.58
CA ALA A 65 -25.81 0.77 -37.76
C ALA A 65 -26.31 1.09 -36.35
N LEU A 66 -27.57 1.50 -36.20
CA LEU A 66 -28.18 1.76 -34.89
C LEU A 66 -28.24 0.50 -34.02
N ARG A 67 -28.52 -0.68 -34.58
CA ARG A 67 -28.50 -1.94 -33.84
C ARG A 67 -27.10 -2.31 -33.36
N VAL A 68 -26.09 -2.12 -34.21
CA VAL A 68 -24.68 -2.32 -33.82
C VAL A 68 -24.26 -1.33 -32.72
N LEU A 69 -24.69 -0.07 -32.81
CA LEU A 69 -24.42 0.95 -31.80
C LEU A 69 -25.07 0.59 -30.45
N GLN A 70 -26.32 0.10 -30.46
CA GLN A 70 -26.99 -0.38 -29.26
C GLN A 70 -26.23 -1.56 -28.62
N GLN A 71 -25.79 -2.52 -29.42
CA GLN A 71 -24.98 -3.63 -28.94
C GLN A 71 -23.64 -3.17 -28.36
N LYS A 72 -22.99 -2.18 -29.00
CA LYS A 72 -21.75 -1.59 -28.50
C LYS A 72 -21.98 -0.97 -27.12
N LYS A 73 -23.00 -0.12 -26.97
CA LYS A 73 -23.34 0.52 -25.69
C LYS A 73 -23.62 -0.48 -24.57
N MET A 74 -24.26 -1.61 -24.89
CA MET A 74 -24.47 -2.68 -23.92
C MET A 74 -23.14 -3.27 -23.43
N TYR A 75 -22.18 -3.51 -24.33
CA TYR A 75 -20.85 -4.01 -23.95
C TYR A 75 -20.01 -2.95 -23.22
N GLU A 76 -20.10 -1.67 -23.60
CA GLU A 76 -19.47 -0.57 -22.86
C GLU A 76 -19.98 -0.53 -21.41
N SER A 77 -21.30 -0.61 -21.21
CA SER A 77 -21.89 -0.67 -19.86
C SER A 77 -21.43 -1.90 -19.08
N GLN A 78 -21.37 -3.08 -19.71
CA GLN A 78 -20.85 -4.29 -19.08
C GLN A 78 -19.37 -4.15 -18.68
N ARG A 79 -18.56 -3.53 -19.54
CA ARG A 79 -17.13 -3.25 -19.29
C ARG A 79 -16.99 -2.34 -18.08
N ASP A 80 -17.75 -1.25 -18.01
CA ASP A 80 -17.71 -0.29 -16.91
C ASP A 80 -18.09 -0.94 -15.57
N GLN A 81 -19.12 -1.80 -15.57
CA GLN A 81 -19.50 -2.57 -14.38
C GLN A 81 -18.38 -3.50 -13.89
N LEU A 82 -17.71 -4.20 -14.82
CA LEU A 82 -16.60 -5.09 -14.48
C LEU A 82 -15.38 -4.31 -13.96
N MET A 83 -15.07 -3.16 -14.56
CA MET A 83 -14.00 -2.28 -14.07
C MET A 83 -14.30 -1.78 -12.64
N GLN A 84 -15.54 -1.38 -12.36
CA GLN A 84 -15.94 -0.99 -11.00
C GLN A 84 -15.81 -2.16 -10.02
N GLN A 85 -16.15 -3.38 -10.44
CA GLN A 85 -15.99 -4.57 -9.62
C GLN A 85 -14.51 -4.83 -9.31
N SER A 86 -13.62 -4.73 -10.32
CA SER A 86 -12.17 -4.88 -10.14
C SER A 86 -11.63 -3.86 -9.15
N PHE A 87 -11.96 -2.58 -9.35
CA PHE A 87 -11.56 -1.49 -8.46
C PHE A 87 -12.01 -1.69 -7.00
N ASN A 88 -13.23 -2.17 -6.78
CA ASN A 88 -13.73 -2.45 -5.43
C ASN A 88 -12.92 -3.57 -4.76
N MET A 89 -12.51 -4.59 -5.52
CA MET A 89 -11.67 -5.67 -5.00
C MET A 89 -10.24 -5.20 -4.72
N GLU A 90 -9.64 -4.42 -5.62
CA GLU A 90 -8.32 -3.80 -5.41
C GLU A 90 -8.31 -2.92 -4.15
N SER A 91 -9.38 -2.14 -3.94
CA SER A 91 -9.56 -1.32 -2.73
C SER A 91 -9.62 -2.18 -1.47
N ALA A 92 -10.28 -3.35 -1.53
CA ALA A 92 -10.35 -4.30 -0.42
C ALA A 92 -9.00 -4.97 -0.14
N VAL A 93 -8.20 -5.26 -1.19
CA VAL A 93 -6.82 -5.75 -1.05
C VAL A 93 -5.98 -4.71 -0.32
N PHE A 94 -6.00 -3.46 -0.77
CA PHE A 94 -5.27 -2.36 -0.14
C PHE A 94 -5.66 -2.15 1.33
N ALA A 95 -6.97 -2.18 1.64
CA ALA A 95 -7.44 -2.10 3.02
C ALA A 95 -6.91 -3.26 3.88
N THR A 96 -6.90 -4.48 3.33
CA THR A 96 -6.40 -5.68 4.00
C THR A 96 -4.90 -5.61 4.26
N GLU A 97 -4.12 -5.08 3.31
CA GLU A 97 -2.68 -4.86 3.48
C GLU A 97 -2.36 -3.85 4.58
N ASN A 98 -3.10 -2.73 4.62
CA ASN A 98 -2.95 -1.75 5.70
C ASN A 98 -3.26 -2.34 7.08
N VAL A 99 -4.30 -3.17 7.18
CA VAL A 99 -4.61 -3.88 8.42
C VAL A 99 -3.47 -4.83 8.81
N LYS A 100 -2.92 -5.60 7.87
CA LYS A 100 -1.76 -6.49 8.13
C LYS A 100 -0.53 -5.72 8.61
N ASN A 101 -0.23 -4.57 8.00
CA ASN A 101 0.87 -3.72 8.43
C ASN A 101 0.64 -3.18 9.84
N THR A 102 -0.58 -2.70 10.13
CA THR A 102 -0.96 -2.22 11.47
C THR A 102 -0.82 -3.30 12.52
N LEU A 103 -1.31 -4.51 12.25
CA LEU A 103 -1.17 -5.67 13.13
C LEU A 103 0.31 -6.00 13.39
N SER A 104 1.15 -5.97 12.36
CA SER A 104 2.59 -6.23 12.49
C SER A 104 3.28 -5.18 13.36
N THR A 105 2.96 -3.89 13.18
CA THR A 105 3.45 -2.81 14.05
C THR A 105 2.99 -2.99 15.49
N MET A 106 1.72 -3.31 15.72
CA MET A 106 1.22 -3.56 17.08
C MET A 106 1.92 -4.74 17.75
N GLN A 107 2.18 -5.83 17.00
CA GLN A 107 2.91 -6.97 17.52
C GLN A 107 4.34 -6.58 17.92
N ALA A 108 5.04 -5.81 17.08
CA ALA A 108 6.37 -5.29 17.40
C ALA A 108 6.36 -4.39 18.64
N MET A 109 5.35 -3.52 18.78
CA MET A 109 5.18 -2.67 19.97
C MET A 109 4.90 -3.49 21.24
N GLN A 110 4.10 -4.55 21.14
CA GLN A 110 3.86 -5.45 22.27
C GLN A 110 5.14 -6.14 22.71
N ASP A 111 5.94 -6.62 21.78
CA ASP A 111 7.19 -7.31 22.09
C ASP A 111 8.25 -6.35 22.63
N ALA A 112 8.34 -5.12 22.09
CA ALA A 112 9.15 -4.04 22.66
C ALA A 112 8.69 -3.67 24.09
N SER A 113 7.38 -3.58 24.34
CA SER A 113 6.83 -3.32 25.67
C SER A 113 7.18 -4.41 26.68
N LYS A 114 7.10 -5.69 26.28
CA LYS A 114 7.53 -6.83 27.11
C LYS A 114 9.03 -6.76 27.40
N ALA A 115 9.85 -6.44 26.40
CA ALA A 115 11.30 -6.30 26.56
C ALA A 115 11.63 -5.16 27.55
N MET A 116 11.02 -3.96 27.38
CA MET A 116 11.17 -2.85 28.31
C MET A 116 10.76 -3.23 29.74
N LYS A 117 9.61 -3.89 29.93
CA LYS A 117 9.18 -4.34 31.26
C LYS A 117 10.17 -5.31 31.90
N LYS A 118 10.78 -6.19 31.11
CA LYS A 118 11.82 -7.10 31.60
C LYS A 118 13.10 -6.36 31.97
N GLN A 119 13.53 -5.40 31.15
CA GLN A 119 14.69 -4.55 31.43
C GLN A 119 14.48 -3.73 32.71
N TYR A 120 13.32 -3.07 32.86
CA TYR A 120 12.99 -2.26 34.04
C TYR A 120 12.87 -3.07 35.33
N LYS A 121 12.45 -4.34 35.27
CA LYS A 121 12.48 -5.23 36.45
C LYS A 121 13.89 -5.50 36.96
N ASN A 122 14.90 -5.35 36.11
CA ASN A 122 16.31 -5.53 36.47
C ASN A 122 17.00 -4.19 36.81
N VAL A 123 16.28 -3.07 36.70
CA VAL A 123 16.76 -1.77 37.14
C VAL A 123 16.33 -1.61 38.60
N ASP A 124 17.31 -1.65 39.48
CA ASP A 124 17.12 -1.37 40.90
C ASP A 124 17.09 0.15 41.08
N ILE A 125 15.90 0.71 41.31
CA ILE A 125 15.70 2.17 41.44
C ILE A 125 16.52 2.71 42.61
N ASP A 126 16.67 1.93 43.68
CA ASP A 126 17.46 2.33 44.85
C ASP A 126 18.93 2.53 44.48
N LYS A 127 19.48 1.66 43.61
CA LYS A 127 20.85 1.84 43.09
C LYS A 127 20.99 3.04 42.16
N ILE A 128 19.92 3.48 41.49
CA ILE A 128 19.96 4.71 40.69
C ILE A 128 20.02 5.92 41.61
N TYR A 129 19.26 5.93 42.72
CA TYR A 129 19.35 6.98 43.72
C TYR A 129 20.74 7.02 44.37
N ASP A 130 21.27 5.86 44.79
CA ASP A 130 22.62 5.75 45.36
C ASP A 130 23.70 6.28 44.38
N MET A 131 23.58 5.94 43.10
CA MET A 131 24.53 6.40 42.07
C MET A 131 24.36 7.89 41.72
N GLN A 132 23.15 8.44 41.87
CA GLN A 132 22.89 9.86 41.69
C GLN A 132 23.48 10.68 42.86
N ASP A 133 23.38 10.14 44.09
CA ASP A 133 23.99 10.71 45.29
C ASP A 133 25.53 10.63 45.22
N GLU A 134 26.10 9.49 44.80
CA GLU A 134 27.55 9.37 44.55
C GLU A 134 28.02 10.33 43.44
N MET A 135 27.23 10.54 42.37
CA MET A 135 27.58 11.53 41.35
C MET A 135 27.51 12.97 41.86
N ALA A 136 26.58 13.28 42.76
CA ALA A 136 26.51 14.59 43.40
C ALA A 136 27.74 14.82 44.29
N GLU A 137 28.13 13.82 45.09
CA GLU A 137 29.36 13.87 45.90
C GLU A 137 30.62 13.99 45.03
N LEU A 138 30.70 13.26 43.91
CA LEU A 138 31.84 13.34 42.99
C LEU A 138 31.92 14.68 42.26
N LEU A 139 30.80 15.29 41.89
CA LEU A 139 30.78 16.64 41.32
C LEU A 139 31.14 17.70 42.37
N GLU A 140 30.70 17.52 43.61
CA GLU A 140 31.09 18.38 44.72
C GLU A 140 32.61 18.28 45.00
N GLN A 141 33.16 17.06 45.06
CA GLN A 141 34.60 16.84 45.15
C GLN A 141 35.37 17.36 43.95
N ALA A 142 34.84 17.21 42.73
CA ALA A 142 35.50 17.73 41.54
C ALA A 142 35.57 19.26 41.58
N ASN A 143 34.50 19.93 42.02
CA ASN A 143 34.47 21.36 42.24
C ASN A 143 35.41 21.79 43.38
N GLU A 144 35.44 21.06 44.50
CA GLU A 144 36.35 21.32 45.63
C GLU A 144 37.83 21.14 45.22
N VAL A 145 38.13 20.12 44.40
CA VAL A 145 39.46 19.92 43.80
C VAL A 145 39.79 21.05 42.83
N GLN A 146 38.84 21.51 42.02
CA GLN A 146 39.02 22.66 41.14
C GLN A 146 39.26 23.95 41.92
N GLU A 147 38.62 24.12 43.08
CA GLU A 147 38.78 25.28 43.97
C GLU A 147 40.11 25.24 44.75
N LEU A 148 40.54 24.05 45.19
CA LEU A 148 41.84 23.80 45.82
C LEU A 148 43.01 23.93 44.84
N MET A 149 42.84 23.46 43.60
CA MET A 149 43.80 23.62 42.50
C MET A 149 43.73 25.03 41.88
N GLY A 150 42.66 25.79 42.16
CA GLY A 150 42.38 27.12 41.61
C GLY A 150 43.18 28.27 42.21
N ARG A 151 44.03 28.05 43.22
CA ARG A 151 45.05 29.04 43.63
C ARG A 151 46.27 29.00 42.71
N SER A 152 46.06 29.28 41.43
CA SER A 152 46.98 29.97 40.51
C SER A 152 46.57 29.63 39.08
N TYR A 153 45.85 30.51 38.39
CA TYR A 153 46.44 31.38 37.36
C TYR A 153 45.35 32.30 36.77
N ASN A 154 45.70 33.59 36.73
CA ASN A 154 45.02 34.63 35.99
C ASN A 154 44.81 34.26 34.51
N LEU A 155 43.64 34.69 34.01
CA LEU A 155 43.17 34.88 32.63
C LEU A 155 44.25 35.38 31.63
N PRO A 156 44.10 35.12 30.31
CA PRO A 156 43.16 35.84 29.40
C PRO A 156 42.23 34.88 28.62
N GLU A 157 40.90 35.11 28.51
CA GLU A 157 40.24 36.07 27.58
C GLU A 157 40.91 36.04 26.21
N ASP A 158 40.47 35.13 25.32
CA ASP A 158 40.40 35.30 23.85
C ASP A 158 40.17 33.92 23.21
N VAL A 159 38.90 33.53 23.11
CA VAL A 159 38.46 32.55 22.09
C VAL A 159 37.62 33.35 21.11
N ASP A 160 38.22 33.69 19.97
CA ASP A 160 37.56 34.39 18.88
C ASP A 160 36.62 33.43 18.13
N GLU A 161 35.47 33.94 17.68
CA GLU A 161 34.43 33.19 16.93
C GLU A 161 34.91 32.60 15.57
N GLN A 162 36.18 32.76 15.20
CA GLN A 162 36.74 32.29 13.92
C GLN A 162 37.29 30.86 13.94
N ASP A 163 37.36 30.19 15.10
CA ASP A 163 37.78 28.78 15.18
C ASP A 163 36.63 27.77 14.97
N LEU A 164 35.41 28.23 14.64
CA LEU A 164 34.23 27.39 14.45
C LEU A 164 33.85 27.10 12.97
N GLU A 165 34.69 27.48 12.01
CA GLU A 165 34.49 27.16 10.58
C GLU A 165 35.75 26.56 9.94
N ALA A 166 35.90 25.24 10.04
CA ALA A 166 36.82 24.42 9.22
C ALA A 166 36.14 23.11 8.79
#